data_AF-A0A653C8D7-F1
#
_entry.id   AF-A0A653C8D7-F1
#
_cell.length_a   1.000
_cell.length_b   1.000
_cell.length_c   1.000
_cell.angle_alpha   90.00
_cell.angle_beta   90.00
_cell.angle_gamma   90.00
#
_symmetry.space_group_name_H-M   'P 1'
#
loop_
_entity.id
_entity.type
_entity.pdbx_description
1 polymer ?
#
loop_
_entity_poly.entity_id
_entity_poly.type
_entity_poly.pdbx_seq_one_letter_code
_entity_poly.pdbx_strand_id
1 'polypeptide(L)'
;IACCGADGAHDYLDLQQPLPSQCRDTVTGNPFYHGCVDELTWFFEEKCAWVAALAMTICFVINVVLSVVLMQALKKEEEQADSYRK
;
A
#
# COMPACT_ATOMS: atom_id res chain seq x y z
N ILE A 1 6.49 11.22 12.16
CA ILE A 1 7.62 10.35 11.79
C ILE A 1 8.87 10.97 12.37
N ALA A 2 9.58 10.23 13.21
CA ALA A 2 10.75 10.70 13.96
C ALA A 2 12.01 10.42 13.11
N CYS A 3 12.33 11.33 12.18
CA CYS A 3 13.44 11.16 11.24
C CYS A 3 14.17 12.48 11.00
N CYS A 4 15.36 12.39 10.41
CA CYS A 4 16.13 13.56 10.03
C CYS A 4 17.00 13.27 8.80
N GLY A 5 17.10 14.23 7.88
CA GLY A 5 17.94 14.07 6.69
C GLY A 5 17.46 12.96 5.75
N ALA A 6 18.26 12.66 4.74
CA ALA A 6 18.12 11.50 3.89
C ALA A 6 18.59 10.23 4.61
N ASP A 7 19.78 10.27 5.23
CA ASP A 7 20.42 9.14 5.93
C ASP A 7 20.66 9.41 7.44
N GLY A 8 20.09 10.50 7.96
CA GLY A 8 20.17 10.86 9.37
C GLY A 8 20.62 12.29 9.60
N ALA A 9 20.89 12.63 10.86
CA ALA A 9 21.40 13.95 11.23
C ALA A 9 22.82 14.25 10.70
N HIS A 10 23.58 13.20 10.33
CA HIS A 10 24.93 13.34 9.77
C HIS A 10 24.96 14.12 8.47
N ASP A 11 23.91 14.04 7.65
CA ASP A 11 23.79 14.79 6.40
C ASP A 11 24.03 16.29 6.59
N TYR A 12 23.59 16.84 7.72
CA TYR A 12 23.80 18.25 8.05
C TYR A 12 25.16 18.48 8.72
N LEU A 13 25.58 17.56 9.60
CA LEU A 13 26.83 17.69 10.36
C LEU A 13 28.06 17.65 9.45
N ASP A 14 28.06 16.75 8.46
CA ASP A 14 29.18 16.56 7.52
C ASP A 14 29.33 17.76 6.57
N LEU A 15 28.20 18.41 6.25
CA LEU A 15 28.15 19.64 5.46
C LEU A 15 28.39 20.91 6.29
N GLN A 16 28.72 20.77 7.59
CA GLN A 16 28.86 21.88 8.54
C GLN A 16 27.63 22.80 8.60
N GLN A 17 26.44 22.23 8.37
CA GLN A 17 25.17 22.95 8.42
C GLN A 17 24.53 22.83 9.81
N PRO A 18 23.83 23.88 10.27
CA PRO A 18 23.10 23.80 11.53
C PRO A 18 21.94 22.81 11.40
N LEU A 19 21.76 21.98 12.42
CA LEU A 19 20.63 21.06 12.48
C LEU A 19 19.30 21.84 12.62
N PRO A 20 18.31 21.61 11.74
CA PRO A 20 17.01 22.27 11.86
C PRO A 20 16.29 21.85 13.14
N SER A 21 15.47 22.74 13.71
CA SER A 21 14.72 22.45 14.94
C SER A 21 13.78 21.25 14.81
N GLN A 22 13.25 21.01 13.60
CA GLN A 22 12.38 19.87 13.28
C GLN A 22 13.07 18.50 13.38
N CYS A 23 14.41 18.49 13.29
CA CYS A 23 15.21 17.27 13.39
C CYS A 23 15.46 16.86 14.86
N ARG A 24 15.07 17.69 15.82
CA ARG A 24 15.25 17.40 17.25
C ARG A 24 13.97 16.87 17.87
N ASP A 25 14.12 15.82 18.66
CA ASP A 25 13.07 15.33 19.52
C ASP A 25 12.67 16.41 20.54
N THR A 26 11.38 16.69 20.64
CA THR A 26 10.83 17.70 21.55
C THR A 26 10.95 17.30 23.02
N VAL A 27 11.15 16.01 23.31
CA VAL A 27 11.31 15.49 24.67
C VAL A 27 12.78 15.50 25.09
N THR A 28 13.66 14.88 24.29
CA THR A 28 15.08 14.70 24.65
C THR A 28 15.99 15.83 24.14
N GLY A 29 15.55 16.60 23.15
CA GLY A 29 16.38 17.61 22.47
C GLY A 29 17.48 17.04 21.56
N ASN A 30 17.59 15.71 21.50
CA ASN A 30 18.54 14.99 20.67
C ASN A 30 18.05 14.91 19.22
N PRO A 31 18.98 14.81 18.26
CA PRO A 31 18.61 14.61 16.87
C PRO A 31 18.04 13.21 16.62
N PHE A 32 17.10 13.10 15.68
CA PHE A 32 16.68 11.81 15.17
C PHE A 32 17.81 11.15 14.39
N TYR A 33 18.10 9.89 14.71
CA TYR A 33 19.19 9.14 14.08
C TYR A 33 18.80 8.54 12.73
N HIS A 34 17.53 8.19 12.53
CA HIS A 34 17.07 7.56 11.30
C HIS A 34 16.83 8.57 10.18
N GLY A 35 17.28 8.21 8.98
CA GLY A 35 17.00 8.92 7.74
C GLY A 35 15.51 8.92 7.42
N CYS A 36 15.01 10.02 6.86
CA CYS A 36 13.60 10.12 6.49
C CYS A 36 13.24 9.22 5.30
N VAL A 37 14.20 8.84 4.46
CA VAL A 37 13.97 7.94 3.32
C VAL A 37 13.59 6.55 3.82
N ASP A 38 14.38 6.00 4.73
CA ASP A 38 14.12 4.67 5.29
C ASP A 38 12.83 4.63 6.09
N GLU A 39 12.64 5.62 6.95
CA GLU A 39 11.47 5.65 7.84
C GLU A 39 10.16 5.82 7.04
N LEU A 40 10.17 6.62 5.99
CA LEU A 40 9.02 6.73 5.08
C LEU A 40 8.81 5.45 4.28
N THR A 41 9.89 4.79 3.84
CA THR A 41 9.80 3.54 3.08
C THR A 41 9.14 2.46 3.93
N TRP A 42 9.62 2.26 5.16
CA TRP A 42 9.03 1.32 6.11
C TRP A 42 7.57 1.64 6.42
N PHE A 43 7.27 2.93 6.64
CA PHE A 43 5.89 3.36 6.88
C PHE A 43 4.97 3.05 5.69
N PHE A 44 5.40 3.38 4.47
CA PHE A 44 4.61 3.13 3.27
C PHE A 44 4.52 1.66 2.92
N GLU A 45 5.55 0.86 3.18
CA GLU A 45 5.53 -0.57 2.92
C GLU A 45 4.42 -1.25 3.73
N GLU A 46 4.36 -0.97 5.03
CA GLU A 46 3.31 -1.50 5.89
C GLU A 46 1.92 -1.04 5.41
N LYS A 47 1.77 0.25 5.05
CA LYS A 47 0.46 0.79 4.67
C LYS A 47 0.01 0.36 3.27
N CYS A 48 0.92 0.28 2.31
CA CYS A 48 0.61 -0.16 0.96
C CYS A 48 0.27 -1.65 0.92
N ALA A 49 0.89 -2.47 1.77
CA ALA A 49 0.62 -3.89 1.82
C ALA A 49 -0.86 -4.21 2.12
N TRP A 50 -1.45 -3.60 3.16
CA TRP A 50 -2.84 -3.86 3.51
C TRP A 50 -3.83 -3.26 2.49
N VAL A 51 -3.53 -2.07 1.94
CA VAL A 51 -4.35 -1.45 0.89
C VAL A 51 -4.36 -2.30 -0.38
N ALA A 52 -3.19 -2.79 -0.81
CA ALA A 52 -3.06 -3.66 -1.98
C ALA A 52 -3.80 -4.99 -1.77
N ALA A 53 -3.69 -5.60 -0.59
CA ALA A 53 -4.41 -6.82 -0.25
C ALA A 53 -5.94 -6.61 -0.30
N LEU A 54 -6.43 -5.49 0.22
CA LEU A 54 -7.86 -5.15 0.19
C LEU A 54 -8.35 -4.90 -1.24
N ALA A 55 -7.58 -4.20 -2.06
CA ALA A 55 -7.90 -3.98 -3.46
C ALA A 55 -7.98 -5.31 -4.25
N MET A 56 -6.99 -6.19 -4.06
CA MET A 56 -6.96 -7.50 -4.72
C MET A 56 -8.13 -8.41 -4.33
N THR A 57 -8.52 -8.40 -3.06
CA THR A 57 -9.67 -9.20 -2.59
C THR A 57 -10.99 -8.69 -3.16
N ILE A 58 -11.20 -7.38 -3.25
CA ILE A 58 -12.39 -6.80 -3.89
C ILE A 58 -12.46 -7.20 -5.37
N CYS A 59 -11.35 -7.03 -6.10
CA CYS A 59 -11.27 -7.44 -7.50
C CYS A 59 -11.55 -8.94 -7.67
N PHE A 60 -11.02 -9.79 -6.79
CA PHE A 60 -11.28 -11.22 -6.84
C PHE A 60 -12.75 -11.56 -6.66
N VAL A 61 -13.43 -10.96 -5.66
CA VAL A 61 -14.86 -11.19 -5.41
C VAL A 61 -15.70 -10.79 -6.62
N ILE A 62 -15.43 -9.64 -7.24
CA ILE A 62 -16.15 -9.18 -8.43
C ILE A 62 -15.97 -10.17 -9.59
N ASN A 63 -14.74 -10.63 -9.83
CA ASN A 63 -14.46 -11.59 -10.90
C ASN A 63 -15.15 -12.94 -10.66
N VAL A 64 -15.17 -13.42 -9.41
CA VAL A 64 -15.88 -14.65 -9.05
C VAL A 64 -17.38 -14.51 -9.29
N VAL A 65 -18.00 -13.40 -8.85
CA VAL A 65 -19.43 -13.16 -9.05
C VAL A 65 -19.77 -13.08 -10.55
N LEU A 66 -19.00 -12.32 -11.34
CA LEU A 66 -19.20 -12.23 -12.78
C LEU A 66 -19.05 -13.59 -13.47
N SER A 67 -18.08 -14.40 -13.04
CA SER A 67 -17.87 -15.75 -13.58
C SER A 67 -19.06 -16.67 -13.28
N VAL A 68 -19.60 -16.62 -12.05
CA VAL A 68 -20.77 -17.42 -11.66
C VAL A 68 -22.01 -16.99 -12.46
N VAL A 69 -22.24 -15.68 -12.60
CA VAL A 69 -23.37 -15.15 -13.38
C VAL A 69 -23.24 -15.57 -14.85
N LEU A 70 -22.04 -15.50 -15.42
CA LEU A 70 -21.78 -15.94 -16.79
C LEU A 70 -22.07 -17.43 -16.97
N MET A 71 -21.63 -18.28 -16.04
CA MET A 71 -21.93 -19.73 -16.07
C MET A 71 -23.44 -20.00 -15.99
N GLN A 72 -24.18 -19.27 -15.16
CA GLN A 72 -25.63 -19.41 -15.07
C GLN A 72 -26.33 -18.97 -16.35
N ALA A 73 -25.87 -17.86 -16.96
CA ALA A 73 -26.40 -17.38 -18.23
C ALA A 73 -26.19 -18.41 -19.35
N LEU A 74 -24.97 -18.98 -19.47
CA LEU A 74 -24.67 -20.00 -20.48
C LEU A 74 -25.50 -21.27 -20.29
N LYS A 75 -25.67 -21.75 -19.06
CA LYS A 75 -26.51 -22.92 -18.77
C LYS A 75 -27.97 -22.68 -19.18
N LYS A 76 -28.49 -21.48 -18.94
CA LYS A 76 -29.87 -21.13 -19.33
C LYS A 76 -30.04 -21.07 -20.85
N GLU A 77 -29.06 -20.54 -21.57
CA GLU A 77 -29.06 -20.53 -23.04
C GLU A 77 -29.03 -21.96 -23.61
N GLU A 78 -28.22 -22.85 -23.02
CA GLU A 78 -28.13 -24.26 -23.41
C GLU A 78 -29.47 -25.00 -23.20
N GLU A 79 -30.10 -24.83 -22.03
CA GLU A 79 -31.41 -25.42 -21.73
C GLU A 79 -32.51 -24.96 -22.71
N GLN A 80 -32.50 -23.67 -23.07
CA GLN A 80 -33.45 -23.13 -24.06
C GLN A 80 -33.21 -23.72 -25.45
N ALA A 81 -31.96 -23.80 -25.90
CA ALA A 81 -31.60 -24.39 -27.19
C ALA A 81 -32.02 -25.87 -27.30
N ASP A 82 -31.83 -26.65 -26.24
CA ASP A 82 -32.24 -28.06 -26.20
C ASP A 82 -33.76 -28.23 -26.19
N SER A 83 -34.50 -27.32 -25.55
CA SER A 83 -35.97 -27.32 -25.60
C SER A 83 -36.52 -27.02 -26.99
N TYR A 84 -35.86 -26.17 -27.78
CA TYR A 84 -36.26 -25.89 -29.17
C TYR A 84 -35.99 -27.06 -30.11
N ARG A 85 -35.05 -27.94 -29.76
CA ARG A 85 -34.63 -29.08 -30.59
C ARG A 85 -35.50 -30.33 -30.40
N LYS A 86 -36.28 -30.40 -29.31
CA LYS A 86 -37.26 -31.48 -29.05
C LYS A 86 -38.62 -31.14 -29.64
#